data_AF-A0A0S8EFG3-F1
#
_entry.id   AF-A0A0S8EFG3-F1
#
_cell.length_a   1.000
_cell.length_b   1.000
_cell.length_c   1.000
_cell.angle_alpha   90.00
_cell.angle_beta   90.00
_cell.angle_gamma   90.00
#
_symmetry.space_group_name_H-M   'P 1'
#
loop_
_entity.id
_entity.type
_entity.pdbx_description
1 polymer ?
#
loop_
_entity_poly.entity_id
_entity_poly.type
_entity_poly.pdbx_seq_one_letter_code
_entity_poly.pdbx_strand_id
1 'polypeptide(L)'
;MVGLRSLTSHSVSFQPYVDWPQQERWDLVAQGLGEAAQRLETAGADFIVMATNTMHLVFEEVQARVQVPMLSLLDAVGEAILAGGMRRVGLLGTQYTMEKTFYHDALGRRGITVLTGKVSPTVRPVLREPPALLLSLSRDSTRRAQPSIVLPGLV
;
A
#
# COMPACT_ATOMS: atom_id res chain seq x y z
N MET A 1 14.05 -28.12 -15.21
CA MET A 1 15.10 -27.13 -14.92
C MET A 1 14.47 -26.10 -13.98
N VAL A 2 14.77 -26.16 -12.69
CA VAL A 2 14.20 -25.22 -11.71
C VAL A 2 15.03 -23.95 -11.79
N GLY A 3 14.50 -22.89 -12.39
CA GLY A 3 15.18 -21.59 -12.45
C GLY A 3 15.45 -21.07 -11.04
N LEU A 4 16.69 -20.64 -10.79
CA LEU A 4 17.06 -19.95 -9.55
C LEU A 4 16.18 -18.71 -9.40
N ARG A 5 15.46 -18.63 -8.28
CA ARG A 5 14.68 -17.45 -7.90
C ARG A 5 15.57 -16.57 -7.03
N SER A 6 15.96 -15.41 -7.53
CA SER A 6 16.69 -14.39 -6.77
C SER A 6 15.74 -13.25 -6.34
N LEU A 7 16.03 -12.65 -5.18
CA LEU A 7 15.35 -11.46 -4.69
C LEU A 7 16.43 -10.40 -4.39
N THR A 8 16.31 -9.24 -5.03
CA THR A 8 17.16 -8.08 -4.76
C THR A 8 16.30 -7.00 -4.12
N SER A 9 16.74 -6.48 -2.96
CA SER A 9 16.02 -5.42 -2.24
C SER A 9 16.86 -4.16 -2.15
N HIS A 10 16.23 -3.00 -2.36
CA HIS A 10 16.81 -1.71 -2.06
C HIS A 10 16.05 -1.08 -0.88
N SER A 11 16.71 -0.97 0.26
CA SER A 11 16.13 -0.33 1.45
C SER A 11 16.59 1.11 1.53
N VAL A 12 15.65 2.03 1.67
CA VAL A 12 15.90 3.46 1.79
C VAL A 12 15.87 3.89 3.27
N SER A 13 16.56 4.98 3.60
CA SER A 13 16.37 5.64 4.90
C SER A 13 14.93 6.11 5.00
N PHE A 14 14.23 5.74 6.07
CA PHE A 14 12.78 5.97 6.17
C PHE A 14 12.40 7.43 6.44
N GLN A 15 13.19 8.16 7.23
CA GLN A 15 12.84 9.50 7.71
C GLN A 15 12.50 10.51 6.59
N PRO A 16 13.26 10.62 5.48
CA PRO A 16 12.88 11.51 4.37
C PRO A 16 11.49 11.21 3.78
N TYR A 17 11.10 9.93 3.72
CA TYR A 17 9.79 9.51 3.22
C TYR A 17 8.65 9.71 4.24
N VAL A 18 8.97 10.11 5.47
CA VAL A 18 8.01 10.64 6.45
C VAL A 18 7.91 12.17 6.30
N ASP A 19 9.04 12.85 6.16
CA ASP A 19 9.12 14.31 6.17
C ASP A 19 8.60 14.92 4.87
N TRP A 20 8.97 14.36 3.72
CA TRP A 20 8.57 14.92 2.41
C TRP A 20 7.05 14.94 2.21
N PRO A 21 6.28 13.88 2.52
CA PRO A 21 4.82 13.96 2.47
C PRO A 21 4.22 15.06 3.36
N GLN A 22 4.79 15.31 4.54
CA GLN A 22 4.32 16.37 5.45
C GLN A 22 4.58 17.77 4.88
N GLN A 23 5.61 17.90 4.05
CA GLN A 23 5.98 19.12 3.33
C GLN A 23 5.36 19.19 1.93
N GLU A 24 4.45 18.26 1.59
CA GLU A 24 3.86 18.09 0.26
C GLU A 24 4.87 17.89 -0.87
N ARG A 25 6.10 17.46 -0.53
CA ARG A 25 7.20 17.19 -1.47
C ARG A 25 7.13 15.81 -2.10
N TRP A 26 5.99 15.51 -2.72
CA TRP A 26 5.79 14.24 -3.44
C TRP A 26 6.74 14.07 -4.62
N ASP A 27 7.22 15.18 -5.19
CA ASP A 27 8.27 15.21 -6.21
C ASP A 27 9.57 14.55 -5.71
N LEU A 28 9.98 14.82 -4.47
CA LEU A 28 11.17 14.21 -3.86
C LEU A 28 10.97 12.73 -3.54
N VAL A 29 9.76 12.35 -3.11
CA VAL A 29 9.37 10.95 -2.91
C VAL A 29 9.48 10.18 -4.23
N ALA A 30 8.89 10.70 -5.30
CA ALA A 30 8.93 10.09 -6.63
C ALA A 30 10.37 10.02 -7.17
N GLN A 31 11.17 11.07 -6.95
CA GLN A 31 12.58 11.07 -7.32
C GLN A 31 13.35 9.96 -6.60
N GLY A 32 13.31 9.93 -5.27
CA GLY A 32 14.09 8.97 -4.47
C GLY A 32 13.69 7.51 -4.74
N LEU A 33 12.38 7.23 -4.86
CA LEU A 33 11.91 5.88 -5.20
C LEU A 33 12.21 5.51 -6.66
N GLY A 34 12.19 6.48 -7.57
CA GLY A 34 12.59 6.29 -8.96
C GLY A 34 14.06 5.90 -9.09
N GLU A 35 14.94 6.60 -8.38
CA GLU A 35 16.37 6.27 -8.32
C GLU A 35 16.60 4.86 -7.71
N ALA A 36 15.85 4.49 -6.68
CA ALA A 36 15.89 3.14 -6.11
C ALA A 36 15.42 2.07 -7.12
N ALA A 37 14.33 2.33 -7.85
CA ALA A 37 13.80 1.43 -8.87
C ALA A 37 14.81 1.23 -10.01
N GLN A 38 15.45 2.30 -10.49
CA GLN A 38 16.49 2.23 -11.53
C GLN A 38 17.71 1.41 -11.10
N ARG A 39 18.09 1.48 -9.82
CA ARG A 39 19.15 0.62 -9.26
C ARG A 39 18.77 -0.86 -9.28
N LEU A 40 17.52 -1.18 -8.97
CA LEU A 40 17.02 -2.57 -9.04
C LEU A 40 16.97 -3.08 -10.49
N GLU A 41 16.49 -2.25 -11.42
CA GLU A 41 16.51 -2.56 -12.85
C GLU A 41 17.93 -2.82 -13.36
N THR A 42 18.88 -1.93 -13.02
CA THR A 42 20.30 -2.09 -13.39
C THR A 42 20.92 -3.36 -12.77
N ALA A 43 20.43 -3.80 -11.61
CA ALA A 43 20.83 -5.04 -10.96
C ALA A 43 20.22 -6.31 -11.59
N GLY A 44 19.42 -6.17 -12.66
CA GLY A 44 18.83 -7.28 -13.40
C GLY A 44 17.47 -7.74 -12.87
N ALA A 45 16.71 -6.88 -12.19
CA ALA A 45 15.35 -7.21 -11.79
C ALA A 45 14.41 -7.30 -13.01
N ASP A 46 13.72 -8.43 -13.18
CA ASP A 46 12.72 -8.62 -14.26
C ASP A 46 11.41 -7.84 -14.01
N PHE A 47 11.14 -7.52 -12.74
CA PHE A 47 10.02 -6.70 -12.30
C PHE A 47 10.33 -6.10 -10.93
N ILE A 48 9.59 -5.05 -10.54
CA ILE A 48 9.80 -4.33 -9.27
C ILE A 48 8.50 -4.28 -8.46
N VAL A 49 8.63 -4.37 -7.13
CA VAL A 49 7.51 -4.22 -6.19
C VAL A 49 7.85 -3.14 -5.18
N MET A 50 6.91 -2.23 -4.95
CA MET A 50 7.02 -1.21 -3.90
C MET A 50 6.35 -1.71 -2.62
N ALA A 51 7.15 -2.01 -1.59
CA ALA A 51 6.65 -2.59 -0.34
C ALA A 51 6.08 -1.54 0.65
N THR A 52 5.23 -0.62 0.20
CA THR A 52 4.63 0.42 1.06
C THR A 52 3.32 0.95 0.50
N ASN A 53 2.28 1.05 1.32
CA ASN A 53 0.95 1.48 0.86
C ASN A 53 0.94 2.96 0.45
N THR A 54 1.41 3.86 1.33
CA THR A 54 1.29 5.30 1.13
C THR A 54 2.05 5.78 -0.10
N MET A 55 3.23 5.21 -0.37
CA MET A 55 4.05 5.66 -1.50
C MET A 55 3.50 5.21 -2.86
N HIS A 56 2.46 4.36 -2.90
CA HIS A 56 1.74 4.10 -4.15
C HIS A 56 1.04 5.34 -4.71
N LEU A 57 0.96 6.45 -3.94
CA LEU A 57 0.56 7.75 -4.46
C LEU A 57 1.42 8.22 -5.64
N VAL A 58 2.70 7.87 -5.67
CA VAL A 58 3.63 8.21 -6.77
C VAL A 58 3.97 7.00 -7.65
N PHE A 59 3.17 5.93 -7.59
CA PHE A 59 3.47 4.67 -8.29
C PHE A 59 3.69 4.88 -9.79
N GLU A 60 2.80 5.61 -10.45
CA GLU A 60 2.90 5.88 -11.90
C GLU A 60 4.14 6.71 -12.25
N GLU A 61 4.52 7.67 -11.40
CA GLU A 61 5.72 8.49 -11.60
C GLU A 61 7.01 7.68 -11.45
N VAL A 62 7.02 6.70 -10.54
CA VAL A 62 8.14 5.77 -10.36
C VAL A 62 8.19 4.77 -11.50
N GLN A 63 7.05 4.21 -11.92
CA GLN A 63 6.95 3.29 -13.05
C GLN A 63 7.44 3.91 -14.34
N ALA A 64 7.14 5.19 -14.59
CA ALA A 64 7.60 5.90 -15.77
C ALA A 64 9.14 6.08 -15.85
N ARG A 65 9.88 5.79 -14.78
CA ARG A 65 11.35 5.94 -14.71
C ARG A 65 12.13 4.66 -14.98
N VAL A 66 11.44 3.53 -15.14
CA VAL A 66 12.01 2.20 -15.42
C VAL A 66 11.29 1.58 -16.61
N GLN A 67 11.94 0.64 -17.29
CA GLN A 67 11.37 -0.12 -18.40
C GLN A 67 10.77 -1.45 -17.94
N VAL A 68 11.32 -2.02 -16.87
CA VAL A 68 10.79 -3.25 -16.28
C VAL A 68 9.43 -3.00 -15.60
N PRO A 69 8.49 -3.96 -15.67
CA PRO A 69 7.16 -3.78 -15.09
C PRO A 69 7.23 -3.61 -13.57
N MET A 70 6.40 -2.70 -13.05
CA MET A 70 6.13 -2.60 -11.62
C MET A 70 4.81 -3.28 -11.28
N LEU A 71 4.80 -4.07 -10.21
CA LEU A 71 3.57 -4.70 -9.71
C LEU A 71 2.89 -3.77 -8.70
N SER A 72 1.68 -3.34 -9.04
CA SER A 72 0.86 -2.48 -8.19
C SER A 72 0.19 -3.29 -7.08
N LEU A 73 0.38 -2.85 -5.83
CA LEU A 73 -0.36 -3.38 -4.69
C LEU A 73 -1.88 -3.25 -4.87
N LEU A 74 -2.34 -2.11 -5.39
CA LEU A 74 -3.77 -1.82 -5.55
C LEU A 74 -4.41 -2.77 -6.57
N ASP A 75 -3.63 -3.18 -7.57
CA ASP A 75 -4.06 -4.16 -8.56
C ASP A 75 -4.22 -5.54 -7.94
N ALA A 76 -3.23 -6.00 -7.18
CA ALA A 76 -3.28 -7.26 -6.46
C ALA A 76 -4.45 -7.31 -5.44
N VAL A 77 -4.66 -6.21 -4.70
CA VAL A 77 -5.79 -6.08 -3.77
C VAL A 77 -7.12 -6.13 -4.51
N GLY A 78 -7.25 -5.41 -5.63
CA GLY A 78 -8.46 -5.42 -6.44
C GLY A 78 -8.79 -6.81 -6.99
N GLU A 79 -7.79 -7.54 -7.49
CA GLU A 79 -7.94 -8.92 -7.96
C GLU A 79 -8.42 -9.86 -6.86
N ALA A 80 -7.79 -9.80 -5.68
CA ALA A 80 -8.18 -10.62 -4.54
C ALA A 80 -9.63 -10.34 -4.08
N ILE A 81 -10.06 -9.07 -4.08
CA ILE A 81 -11.44 -8.68 -3.73
C ILE A 81 -12.44 -9.28 -4.72
N LEU A 82 -12.17 -9.16 -6.02
CA LEU A 82 -13.05 -9.66 -7.07
C LEU A 82 -13.11 -11.18 -7.10
N ALA A 83 -11.96 -11.86 -6.92
CA ALA A 83 -11.89 -13.31 -6.80
C ALA A 83 -12.69 -13.82 -5.59
N GLY A 84 -12.78 -13.02 -4.52
CA GLY A 84 -13.64 -13.27 -3.37
C GLY A 84 -15.14 -12.99 -3.60
N GLY A 85 -15.55 -12.57 -4.80
CA GLY A 85 -16.95 -12.24 -5.13
C GLY A 85 -17.45 -10.93 -4.50
N MET A 86 -16.54 -10.10 -3.98
CA MET A 86 -16.90 -8.86 -3.30
C MET A 86 -16.87 -7.66 -4.26
N ARG A 87 -17.81 -6.73 -4.08
CA ARG A 87 -17.87 -5.46 -4.84
C ARG A 87 -17.90 -4.23 -3.93
N ARG A 88 -17.90 -4.44 -2.61
CA ARG A 88 -17.94 -3.38 -1.61
C ARG A 88 -17.13 -3.80 -0.40
N VAL A 89 -16.16 -2.98 0.01
CA VAL A 89 -15.21 -3.30 1.08
C VAL A 89 -15.00 -2.11 2.01
N GLY A 90 -14.69 -2.38 3.27
CA GLY A 90 -14.19 -1.37 4.21
C GLY A 90 -12.68 -1.18 4.07
N LEU A 91 -12.20 0.06 4.10
CA LEU A 91 -10.78 0.40 4.14
C LEU A 91 -10.40 0.88 5.53
N LEU A 92 -9.41 0.22 6.12
CA LEU A 92 -8.79 0.60 7.38
C LEU A 92 -7.29 0.77 7.15
N GLY A 93 -6.72 1.84 7.71
CA GLY A 93 -5.32 2.18 7.53
C GLY A 93 -4.96 3.49 8.20
N THR A 94 -3.79 4.04 7.86
CA THR A 94 -3.41 5.38 8.30
C THR A 94 -4.41 6.42 7.80
N GLN A 95 -4.44 7.60 8.42
CA GLN A 95 -5.25 8.71 7.95
C GLN A 95 -5.02 9.00 6.45
N TYR A 96 -3.76 8.97 5.99
CA TYR A 96 -3.42 9.09 4.57
C TYR A 96 -4.08 8.03 3.69
N THR A 97 -4.03 6.76 4.12
CA THR A 97 -4.59 5.65 3.35
C THR A 97 -6.11 5.75 3.23
N MET A 98 -6.79 6.17 4.31
CA MET A 98 -8.25 6.23 4.35
C MET A 98 -8.84 7.55 3.80
N GLU A 99 -8.11 8.67 3.86
CA GLU A 99 -8.64 9.98 3.43
C GLU A 99 -8.23 10.36 2.01
N LYS A 100 -7.09 9.86 1.50
CA LYS A 100 -6.67 10.14 0.13
C LYS A 100 -7.46 9.28 -0.87
N THR A 101 -7.65 9.80 -2.07
CA THR A 101 -8.53 9.17 -3.07
C THR A 101 -7.90 7.94 -3.74
N PHE A 102 -6.58 7.74 -3.66
CA PHE A 102 -5.89 6.72 -4.48
C PHE A 102 -6.43 5.29 -4.34
N TYR A 103 -6.80 4.84 -3.13
CA TYR A 103 -7.47 3.54 -2.95
C TYR A 103 -8.88 3.53 -3.55
N HIS A 104 -9.64 4.61 -3.35
CA HIS A 104 -10.98 4.77 -3.92
C HIS A 104 -10.94 4.78 -5.45
N ASP A 105 -10.00 5.50 -6.04
CA ASP A 105 -9.85 5.64 -7.48
C ASP A 105 -9.39 4.32 -8.10
N ALA A 106 -8.35 3.69 -7.54
CA ALA A 106 -7.82 2.43 -8.08
C ALA A 106 -8.82 1.28 -8.00
N LEU A 107 -9.48 1.10 -6.86
CA LEU A 107 -10.50 0.05 -6.70
C LEU A 107 -11.81 0.41 -7.40
N GLY A 108 -12.16 1.70 -7.45
CA GLY A 108 -13.33 2.21 -8.17
C GLY A 108 -13.27 1.93 -9.67
N ARG A 109 -12.09 2.11 -10.30
CA ARG A 109 -11.85 1.72 -11.71
C ARG A 109 -12.13 0.24 -11.99
N ARG A 110 -12.09 -0.62 -10.97
CA ARG A 110 -12.37 -2.06 -11.03
C ARG A 110 -13.82 -2.41 -10.64
N GLY A 111 -14.66 -1.39 -10.42
CA GLY A 111 -16.05 -1.56 -9.99
C GLY A 111 -16.18 -2.02 -8.54
N ILE A 112 -15.23 -1.66 -7.68
CA ILE A 112 -15.27 -1.94 -6.24
C ILE A 112 -15.57 -0.64 -5.49
N THR A 113 -16.60 -0.65 -4.66
CA THR A 113 -16.94 0.47 -3.77
C THR A 113 -16.13 0.37 -2.48
N VAL A 114 -15.33 1.41 -2.19
CA VAL A 114 -14.56 1.51 -0.94
C VAL A 114 -15.32 2.35 0.08
N LEU A 115 -15.48 1.82 1.29
CA LEU A 115 -16.09 2.51 2.42
C LEU A 115 -15.04 2.88 3.46
N THR A 116 -15.00 4.13 3.85
CA THR A 116 -14.17 4.62 4.96
C THR A 116 -15.08 5.01 6.11
N GLY A 117 -14.88 4.37 7.26
CA GLY A 117 -15.68 4.64 8.46
C GLY A 117 -15.19 5.88 9.20
N LYS A 118 -16.07 6.53 9.98
CA LYS A 118 -15.62 7.50 11.00
C LYS A 118 -14.83 6.72 12.05
N VAL A 119 -13.51 6.88 12.05
CA VAL A 119 -12.65 6.30 13.09
C VAL A 119 -12.99 6.97 14.43
N SER A 120 -13.41 6.15 15.39
CA SER A 120 -13.64 6.58 16.78
C SER A 120 -12.38 7.26 17.32
N PRO A 121 -12.50 8.36 18.10
CA PRO A 121 -11.36 9.06 18.69
C PRO A 121 -10.37 8.15 19.43
N THR A 122 -10.86 7.04 19.99
CA THR A 122 -10.07 6.04 20.73
C THR A 122 -9.08 5.26 19.85
N VAL A 123 -9.33 5.10 18.55
CA VAL A 123 -8.49 4.29 17.63
C VAL A 123 -7.53 5.17 16.80
N ARG A 124 -7.76 6.50 16.78
CA ARG A 124 -6.92 7.46 16.03
C ARG A 124 -5.43 7.44 16.40
N PRO A 125 -5.01 7.25 17.66
CA PRO A 125 -3.58 7.18 18.00
C PRO A 125 -2.87 5.99 17.35
N VAL A 126 -3.56 4.84 17.24
CA VAL A 126 -3.01 3.61 16.64
C VAL A 126 -2.80 3.74 15.12
N LEU A 127 -3.57 4.61 14.47
CA LEU A 127 -3.50 4.83 13.02
C LEU A 127 -2.59 6.01 12.62
N ARG A 128 -1.88 6.61 13.61
CA ARG A 128 -0.92 7.72 13.43
C ARG A 128 0.56 7.30 13.45
N GLU A 129 0.88 6.13 14.00
CA GLU A 129 2.24 5.55 14.03
C GLU A 129 2.64 5.01 12.63
N PRO A 130 3.96 4.89 12.29
CA PRO A 130 4.48 4.77 10.91
C PRO A 130 3.92 3.57 10.13
N PRO A 131 4.03 3.51 8.79
CA PRO A 131 3.12 2.79 7.90
C PRO A 131 3.26 1.27 8.02
N ALA A 132 2.70 0.72 9.08
CA ALA A 132 2.40 -0.70 9.24
C ALA A 132 0.88 -0.81 9.22
N LEU A 133 0.33 -1.31 8.11
CA LEU A 133 -1.11 -1.46 7.94
C LEU A 133 -1.56 -2.82 8.45
N LEU A 134 -2.62 -2.83 9.26
CA LEU A 134 -3.44 -4.00 9.56
C LEU A 134 -4.59 -4.06 8.55
N LEU A 135 -4.52 -4.99 7.60
CA LEU A 135 -5.59 -5.25 6.62
C LEU A 135 -6.57 -6.24 7.25
N SER A 136 -7.66 -5.76 7.85
CA SER A 136 -8.74 -6.65 8.33
C SER A 136 -9.83 -6.76 7.26
N LEU A 137 -9.90 -7.92 6.62
CA LEU A 137 -11.03 -8.30 5.77
C LEU A 137 -12.18 -8.72 6.69
N SER A 138 -13.14 -7.83 6.93
CA SER A 138 -14.39 -8.19 7.59
C SER A 138 -15.43 -8.58 6.53
N ARG A 139 -15.80 -9.87 6.50
CA ARG A 139 -17.07 -10.29 5.91
C ARG A 139 -18.14 -9.93 6.93
N ASP A 140 -19.07 -9.03 6.60
CA ASP A 140 -20.21 -8.78 7.47
C ASP A 140 -21.52 -8.73 6.68
N SER A 141 -22.41 -9.69 6.98
CA SER A 141 -23.79 -9.70 6.53
C SER A 141 -24.78 -9.20 7.60
N THR A 142 -24.39 -8.94 8.85
CA THR A 142 -25.32 -8.46 9.89
C THR A 142 -24.57 -7.96 11.14
N ARG A 143 -24.78 -6.68 11.50
CA ARG A 143 -24.27 -6.04 12.74
C ARG A 143 -24.34 -6.95 13.98
N ARG A 144 -23.19 -7.22 14.63
CA ARG A 144 -22.88 -6.92 16.05
C ARG A 144 -21.48 -7.41 16.46
N ALA A 145 -20.74 -6.49 17.09
CA ALA A 145 -19.71 -6.65 18.14
C ALA A 145 -18.33 -7.30 17.84
N GLN A 146 -17.36 -6.40 17.56
CA GLN A 146 -16.07 -6.19 18.27
C GLN A 146 -14.92 -7.24 18.19
N PRO A 147 -13.65 -6.78 18.41
CA PRO A 147 -12.54 -7.06 17.53
C PRO A 147 -11.62 -8.17 18.03
N SER A 148 -11.14 -9.02 17.13
CA SER A 148 -9.94 -9.80 17.36
C SER A 148 -8.71 -8.95 17.06
N ILE A 149 -8.20 -8.30 18.11
CA ILE A 149 -6.78 -8.01 18.26
C ILE A 149 -6.10 -9.35 18.56
N VAL A 150 -5.08 -9.71 17.76
CA VAL A 150 -4.07 -10.69 18.17
C VAL A 150 -2.72 -10.18 17.67
N LEU A 151 -1.94 -9.61 18.59
CA LEU A 151 -0.49 -9.75 18.60
C LEU A 151 -0.17 -10.69 19.76
N PRO A 152 0.63 -11.74 19.54
CA PRO A 152 1.87 -11.80 20.30
C PRO A 152 3.07 -12.38 19.52
N GLY A 153 4.27 -11.86 19.82
CA GLY A 153 5.53 -12.60 19.75
C GLY A 153 6.60 -12.08 18.79
N LEU A 154 7.30 -11.00 19.15
CA LEU A 154 8.74 -10.90 18.88
C LEU A 154 9.48 -11.54 20.08
N VAL A 155 10.50 -12.35 19.76
CA VAL A 155 11.51 -12.86 20.71
C VAL A 155 12.31 -11.72 21.30
#